data_AF-A0A2V9TNZ1-F1
#
_entry.id   AF-A0A2V9TNZ1-F1
#
_cell.length_a   1.000
_cell.length_b   1.000
_cell.length_c   1.000
_cell.angle_alpha   90.00
_cell.angle_beta   90.00
_cell.angle_gamma   90.00
#
_symmetry.space_group_name_H-M   'P 1'
#
loop_
_entity.id
_entity.type
_entity.pdbx_description
1 polymer ?
#
loop_
_entity_poly.entity_id
_entity_poly.type
_entity_poly.pdbx_seq_one_letter_code
_entity_poly.pdbx_strand_id
1 'polypeptide(L)'
;MQDIEDTEAKKRGKLLHDQQQRQLEQFQAQLDQETAQLKTAIAKQQQLEQQLQQQQGLRAARVKTSNADLKAEPYNQSKTVRVLSQGDELTVLVETPSWYRVQMATGEQGWVYRLMLEITQ
;
A
#
# COMPACT_ATOMS: atom_id res chain seq x y z
N MET A 1 -8.68 -2.95 70.73
CA MET A 1 -7.50 -3.03 69.83
C MET A 1 -7.83 -3.81 68.56
N GLN A 2 -8.65 -4.88 68.64
CA GLN A 2 -9.10 -5.70 67.50
C GLN A 2 -9.80 -4.93 66.35
N ASP A 3 -10.63 -3.92 66.64
CA ASP A 3 -11.42 -3.21 65.62
C ASP A 3 -10.60 -2.30 64.69
N ILE A 4 -9.43 -1.86 65.16
CA ILE A 4 -8.52 -1.00 64.38
C ILE A 4 -7.78 -1.85 63.34
N GLU A 5 -7.35 -3.05 63.70
CA GLU A 5 -6.69 -4.00 62.81
C GLU A 5 -7.63 -4.51 61.70
N ASP A 6 -8.90 -4.79 62.01
CA ASP A 6 -9.91 -5.19 61.01
C ASP A 6 -10.19 -4.06 60.01
N THR A 7 -10.26 -2.82 60.50
CA THR A 7 -10.44 -1.62 59.66
C THR A 7 -9.24 -1.38 58.75
N GLU A 8 -8.02 -1.60 59.22
CA GLU A 8 -6.80 -1.50 58.40
C GLU A 8 -6.72 -2.61 57.35
N ALA A 9 -7.06 -3.85 57.70
CA ALA A 9 -7.10 -4.97 56.76
C ALA A 9 -8.11 -4.71 55.63
N LYS A 10 -9.31 -4.20 55.98
CA LYS A 10 -10.34 -3.82 55.00
C LYS A 10 -9.92 -2.66 54.10
N LYS A 11 -9.22 -1.65 54.65
CA LYS A 11 -8.63 -0.54 53.88
C LYS A 11 -7.54 -1.02 52.91
N ARG A 12 -6.66 -1.92 53.36
CA ARG A 12 -5.62 -2.53 52.51
C ARG A 12 -6.22 -3.36 51.38
N GLY A 13 -7.25 -4.15 51.67
CA GLY A 13 -8.01 -4.88 50.66
C GLY A 13 -8.59 -3.95 49.62
N LYS A 14 -9.29 -2.89 50.04
CA LYS A 14 -9.85 -1.88 49.12
C LYS A 14 -8.77 -1.20 48.27
N LEU A 15 -7.65 -0.81 48.89
CA LEU A 15 -6.53 -0.17 48.18
C LEU A 15 -5.94 -1.09 47.10
N LEU A 16 -5.79 -2.39 47.38
CA LEU A 16 -5.32 -3.36 46.38
C LEU A 16 -6.29 -3.48 45.20
N HIS A 17 -7.59 -3.55 45.47
CA HIS A 17 -8.60 -3.60 44.41
C HIS A 17 -8.60 -2.31 43.57
N ASP A 18 -8.49 -1.14 44.20
CA ASP A 18 -8.40 0.15 43.51
C ASP A 18 -7.10 0.26 42.68
N GLN A 19 -6.01 -0.35 43.13
CA GLN A 19 -4.77 -0.45 42.34
C GLN A 19 -4.94 -1.39 41.14
N GLN A 20 -5.53 -2.57 41.36
CA GLN A 20 -5.76 -3.55 40.29
C GLN A 20 -6.70 -2.98 39.22
N GLN A 21 -7.77 -2.28 39.62
CA GLN A 21 -8.70 -1.64 38.70
C GLN A 21 -8.03 -0.57 37.85
N ARG A 22 -7.20 0.28 38.47
CA ARG A 22 -6.43 1.29 37.72
C ARG A 22 -5.44 0.67 36.75
N GLN A 23 -4.80 -0.43 37.13
CA GLN A 23 -3.90 -1.15 36.23
C GLN A 23 -4.66 -1.73 35.03
N LEU A 24 -5.86 -2.27 35.23
CA LEU A 24 -6.72 -2.75 34.14
C LEU A 24 -7.18 -1.61 33.23
N GLU A 25 -7.57 -0.47 33.79
CA GLU A 25 -7.97 0.72 33.02
C GLU A 25 -6.80 1.26 32.18
N GLN A 26 -5.60 1.32 32.75
CA GLN A 26 -4.40 1.73 32.01
C GLN A 26 -4.08 0.77 30.86
N PHE A 27 -4.21 -0.53 31.09
CA PHE A 27 -4.00 -1.53 30.04
C PHE A 27 -5.03 -1.41 28.92
N GLN A 28 -6.31 -1.21 29.26
CA GLN A 28 -7.35 -0.99 28.26
C GLN A 28 -7.10 0.30 27.45
N ALA A 29 -6.73 1.39 28.11
CA ALA A 29 -6.39 2.64 27.44
C ALA A 29 -5.17 2.49 26.51
N GLN A 30 -4.18 1.68 26.92
CA GLN A 30 -3.05 1.34 26.07
C GLN A 30 -3.49 0.52 24.85
N LEU A 31 -4.32 -0.51 25.03
CA LEU A 31 -4.85 -1.30 23.92
C LEU A 31 -5.66 -0.45 22.92
N ASP A 32 -6.45 0.50 23.43
CA ASP A 32 -7.22 1.44 22.61
C ASP A 32 -6.31 2.38 21.83
N GLN A 33 -5.25 2.88 22.47
CA GLN A 33 -4.24 3.71 21.83
C GLN A 33 -3.50 2.94 20.73
N GLU A 34 -3.03 1.73 21.01
CA GLU A 34 -2.35 0.86 20.03
C GLU A 34 -3.29 0.54 18.85
N THR A 35 -4.56 0.23 19.13
CA THR A 35 -5.57 -0.01 18.09
C THR A 35 -5.82 1.22 17.23
N ALA A 36 -5.87 2.41 17.83
CA ALA A 36 -6.01 3.66 17.09
C ALA A 36 -4.79 3.91 16.19
N GLN A 37 -3.57 3.71 16.71
CA GLN A 37 -2.34 3.83 15.95
C GLN A 37 -2.28 2.84 14.78
N LEU A 38 -2.67 1.58 14.99
CA LEU A 38 -2.75 0.57 13.94
C LEU A 38 -3.74 0.95 12.84
N LYS A 39 -4.93 1.44 13.21
CA LYS A 39 -5.92 1.93 12.24
C LYS A 39 -5.37 3.09 11.42
N THR A 40 -4.68 4.04 12.06
CA THR A 40 -4.03 5.15 11.36
C THR A 40 -2.92 4.65 10.43
N ALA A 41 -2.10 3.69 10.85
CA ALA A 41 -1.04 3.13 10.01
C ALA A 41 -1.61 2.41 8.77
N ILE A 42 -2.69 1.64 8.93
CA ILE A 42 -3.40 0.98 7.82
C ILE A 42 -3.96 2.02 6.85
N ALA A 43 -4.63 3.06 7.36
CA ALA A 43 -5.14 4.13 6.53
C ALA A 43 -4.01 4.85 5.76
N LYS A 44 -2.86 5.06 6.41
CA LYS A 44 -1.69 5.65 5.77
C LYS A 44 -1.12 4.76 4.68
N GLN A 45 -1.04 3.44 4.91
CA GLN A 45 -0.61 2.47 3.90
C GLN A 45 -1.53 2.52 2.67
N GLN A 46 -2.85 2.43 2.89
CA GLN A 46 -3.84 2.49 1.81
C GLN A 46 -3.74 3.79 1.01
N GLN A 47 -3.53 4.92 1.69
CA GLN A 47 -3.33 6.21 1.02
C GLN A 47 -2.06 6.21 0.14
N LEU A 48 -0.95 5.66 0.64
CA LEU A 48 0.30 5.57 -0.13
C LEU A 48 0.13 4.70 -1.38
N GLU A 49 -0.58 3.58 -1.26
CA GLU A 49 -0.91 2.70 -2.39
C GLU A 49 -1.77 3.43 -3.44
N GLN A 50 -2.78 4.19 -3.01
CA GLN A 50 -3.58 5.01 -3.92
C GLN A 50 -2.78 6.13 -4.59
N GLN A 51 -1.89 6.80 -3.85
CA GLN A 51 -1.01 7.83 -4.40
C GLN A 51 -0.07 7.24 -5.46
N LEU A 52 0.50 6.05 -5.19
CA LEU A 52 1.35 5.36 -6.15
C LEU A 52 0.56 5.01 -7.42
N GLN A 53 -0.66 4.52 -7.30
CA GLN A 53 -1.52 4.23 -8.45
C GLN A 53 -1.84 5.50 -9.26
N GLN A 54 -2.12 6.63 -8.60
CA GLN A 54 -2.37 7.90 -9.28
C GLN A 54 -1.13 8.46 -9.99
N GLN A 55 0.06 8.31 -9.40
CA GLN A 55 1.31 8.73 -10.04
C GLN A 55 1.77 7.79 -11.15
N GLN A 56 1.45 6.50 -11.05
CA GLN A 56 1.84 5.51 -12.04
C GLN A 56 0.89 5.45 -13.24
N GLY A 57 -0.36 5.89 -13.08
CA GLY A 57 -1.35 5.96 -14.14
C GLY A 57 -1.21 7.21 -15.00
N LEU A 58 -1.30 7.02 -16.31
CA LEU A 58 -1.45 8.05 -17.33
C LEU A 58 -0.20 8.89 -17.63
N ARG A 59 0.97 8.25 -17.63
CA ARG A 59 2.17 8.87 -18.24
C ARG A 59 2.18 8.60 -19.74
N ALA A 60 2.33 9.65 -20.52
CA ALA A 60 2.58 9.49 -21.95
C ALA A 60 3.95 8.83 -22.15
N ALA A 61 4.02 7.95 -23.12
CA ALA A 61 5.23 7.27 -23.53
C ALA A 61 5.25 7.11 -25.04
N ARG A 62 6.46 6.98 -25.57
CA ARG A 62 6.70 6.76 -26.99
C ARG A 62 7.63 5.58 -27.20
N VAL A 63 7.37 4.79 -28.23
CA VAL A 63 8.30 3.74 -28.64
C VAL A 63 9.56 4.37 -29.23
N LYS A 64 10.72 4.09 -28.63
CA LYS A 64 12.01 4.66 -29.10
C LYS A 64 12.81 3.72 -29.98
N THR A 65 12.54 2.41 -29.94
CA THR A 65 13.19 1.40 -30.79
C THR A 65 12.45 1.25 -32.11
N SER A 66 13.12 0.73 -33.15
CA SER A 66 12.49 0.52 -34.47
C SER A 66 11.24 -0.36 -34.38
N ASN A 67 11.33 -1.45 -33.62
CA ASN A 67 10.23 -2.36 -33.31
C ASN A 67 10.17 -2.59 -31.80
N ALA A 68 8.97 -2.69 -31.24
CA ALA A 68 8.73 -3.12 -29.87
C ALA A 68 7.55 -4.10 -29.82
N ASP A 69 7.71 -5.21 -29.11
CA ASP A 69 6.62 -6.17 -28.94
C ASP A 69 5.66 -5.69 -27.85
N LEU A 70 4.40 -5.54 -28.21
CA LEU A 70 3.29 -5.48 -27.26
C LEU A 70 2.92 -6.91 -26.87
N LYS A 71 3.34 -7.34 -25.68
CA LYS A 71 3.07 -8.68 -25.12
C LYS A 71 1.73 -8.73 -24.40
N ALA A 72 1.12 -9.90 -24.34
CA ALA A 72 -0.12 -10.10 -23.58
C ALA A 72 0.13 -10.07 -22.07
N GLU A 73 1.31 -10.52 -21.63
CA GLU A 73 1.71 -10.67 -20.22
C GLU A 73 3.18 -10.22 -20.03
N PRO A 74 3.61 -9.81 -18.81
CA PRO A 74 4.93 -9.22 -18.55
C PRO A 74 6.04 -10.28 -18.38
N TYR A 75 6.18 -11.17 -19.36
CA TYR A 75 7.30 -12.13 -19.42
C TYR A 75 7.73 -12.43 -20.86
N ASN A 76 8.98 -12.83 -21.04
CA ASN A 76 9.67 -12.83 -22.34
C ASN A 76 8.98 -13.73 -23.39
N GLN A 77 8.46 -14.88 -22.95
CA GLN A 77 7.83 -15.89 -23.81
C GLN A 77 6.32 -15.68 -23.99
N SER A 78 5.76 -14.58 -23.48
CA SER A 78 4.36 -14.27 -23.67
C SER A 78 4.04 -14.05 -25.15
N LYS A 79 2.79 -14.34 -25.52
CA LYS A 79 2.26 -14.07 -26.86
C LYS A 79 2.43 -12.59 -27.20
N THR A 80 3.01 -12.29 -28.36
CA THR A 80 2.98 -10.95 -28.93
C THR A 80 1.57 -10.67 -29.46
N VAL A 81 0.94 -9.65 -28.90
CA VAL A 81 -0.37 -9.12 -29.33
C VAL A 81 -0.19 -8.29 -30.60
N ARG A 82 0.83 -7.42 -30.62
CA ARG A 82 1.14 -6.52 -31.72
C ARG A 82 2.64 -6.17 -31.74
N VAL A 83 3.16 -5.84 -32.91
CA VAL A 83 4.46 -5.17 -33.04
C VAL A 83 4.21 -3.67 -33.23
N LEU A 84 4.79 -2.86 -32.35
CA LEU A 84 4.73 -1.41 -32.35
C LEU A 84 5.92 -0.84 -33.12
N SER A 85 5.71 0.30 -33.77
CA SER A 85 6.74 1.00 -34.54
C SER A 85 7.32 2.15 -33.73
N GLN A 86 8.56 2.55 -34.07
CA GLN A 86 9.17 3.74 -33.50
C GLN A 86 8.25 4.97 -33.67
N GLY A 87 8.07 5.73 -32.60
CA GLY A 87 7.21 6.91 -32.59
C GLY A 87 5.78 6.65 -32.12
N ASP A 88 5.34 5.39 -32.01
CA ASP A 88 4.00 5.07 -31.52
C ASP A 88 3.79 5.64 -30.11
N GLU A 89 2.68 6.37 -29.95
CA GLU A 89 2.28 7.00 -28.70
C GLU A 89 1.43 6.05 -27.85
N LEU A 90 1.76 6.00 -26.57
CA LEU A 90 1.24 5.06 -25.61
C LEU A 90 0.96 5.77 -24.30
N THR A 91 -0.01 5.26 -23.56
CA THR A 91 -0.28 5.67 -22.19
C THR A 91 0.16 4.55 -21.25
N VAL A 92 1.12 4.82 -20.37
CA VAL A 92 1.53 3.88 -19.32
C VAL A 92 0.44 3.85 -18.24
N LEU A 93 -0.08 2.65 -18.00
CA LEU A 93 -1.10 2.37 -17.00
C LEU A 93 -0.50 1.82 -15.71
N VAL A 94 0.54 0.98 -15.83
CA VAL A 94 1.21 0.33 -14.69
C VAL A 94 2.70 0.28 -14.96
N GLU A 95 3.50 0.60 -13.95
CA GLU A 95 4.95 0.45 -13.97
C GLU A 95 5.38 -0.72 -13.09
N THR A 96 6.22 -1.58 -13.65
CA THR A 96 6.93 -2.64 -12.93
C THR A 96 8.44 -2.47 -13.18
N PRO A 97 9.31 -3.19 -12.46
CA PRO A 97 10.76 -3.02 -12.62
C PRO A 97 11.27 -3.19 -14.06
N SER A 98 10.67 -4.10 -14.84
CA SER A 98 11.13 -4.44 -16.19
C SER A 98 10.12 -4.11 -17.30
N TRP A 99 8.86 -3.91 -16.96
CA TRP A 99 7.76 -3.78 -17.92
C TRP A 99 6.85 -2.61 -17.62
N TYR A 100 6.29 -2.05 -18.68
CA TYR A 100 5.15 -1.15 -18.62
C TYR A 100 3.92 -1.85 -19.16
N ARG A 101 2.82 -1.79 -18.42
CA ARG A 101 1.51 -2.00 -19.02
C ARG A 101 1.10 -0.71 -19.70
N VAL A 102 0.80 -0.78 -20.98
CA VAL A 102 0.47 0.38 -21.81
C VAL A 102 -0.89 0.21 -22.45
N GLN A 103 -1.47 1.34 -22.85
CA GLN A 103 -2.64 1.43 -23.69
C GLN A 103 -2.33 2.29 -24.92
N MET A 104 -2.69 1.77 -26.09
CA MET A 104 -2.64 2.53 -27.35
C MET A 104 -3.87 3.45 -27.46
N ALA A 105 -3.79 4.47 -28.32
CA ALA A 105 -4.94 5.33 -28.64
C ALA A 105 -6.16 4.55 -29.19
N THR A 106 -5.95 3.38 -29.80
CA THR A 106 -7.01 2.46 -30.27
C THR A 106 -7.73 1.73 -29.13
N GLY A 107 -7.25 1.85 -27.89
CA GLY A 107 -7.77 1.16 -26.71
C GLY A 107 -7.08 -0.18 -26.42
N GLU A 108 -6.30 -0.72 -27.36
CA GLU A 108 -5.57 -1.99 -27.19
C GLU A 108 -4.52 -1.85 -26.07
N GLN A 109 -4.43 -2.87 -25.21
CA GLN A 109 -3.54 -2.89 -24.06
C GLN A 109 -2.57 -4.07 -24.12
N GLY A 110 -1.42 -3.91 -23.49
CA GLY A 110 -0.46 -4.98 -23.31
C GLY A 110 0.76 -4.52 -22.53
N TRP A 111 1.81 -5.32 -22.58
CA TRP A 111 3.05 -5.12 -21.85
C TRP A 111 4.21 -4.88 -22.82
N VAL A 112 4.99 -3.83 -22.57
CA VAL A 112 6.19 -3.51 -23.33
C VAL A 112 7.37 -3.40 -22.37
N TYR A 113 8.54 -3.87 -22.78
CA TYR A 113 9.74 -3.70 -21.97
C TYR A 113 10.03 -2.22 -21.74
N ARG A 114 10.34 -1.88 -20.49
CA ARG A 114 10.65 -0.51 -20.10
C ARG A 114 11.77 0.11 -20.94
N LEU A 115 12.76 -0.69 -21.35
CA LEU A 115 13.89 -0.24 -22.15
C LEU A 115 13.54 0.10 -23.61
N MET A 116 12.37 -0.28 -24.10
CA MET A 116 11.91 0.02 -25.46
C MET A 116 11.11 1.33 -25.55
N LEU A 117 10.73 1.88 -24.39
CA LEU A 117 9.94 3.11 -24.31
C LEU A 117 10.79 4.28 -23.81
N GLU A 118 10.37 5.47 -24.20
CA GLU A 118 10.73 6.75 -23.63
C GLU A 118 9.50 7.32 -22.95
N ILE A 119 9.61 7.73 -21.68
CA ILE A 119 8.51 8.40 -20.98
C ILE A 119 8.55 9.87 -21.37
N THR A 120 7.48 10.34 -21.99
CA THR A 120 7.29 11.74 -22.38
C THR A 120 6.48 12.41 -21.28
N GLN A 121 7.11 13.33 -20.53
CA GLN A 121 6.44 14.10 -19.47
C GLN A 121 5.47 15.13 -20.05
#